data_AF-A9U674-F1
#
_entry.id   AF-A9U674-F1
#
_cell.length_a   1.000
_cell.length_b   1.000
_cell.length_c   1.000
_cell.angle_alpha   90.00
_cell.angle_beta   90.00
_cell.angle_gamma   90.00
#
_symmetry.space_group_name_H-M   'P 1'
#
loop_
_entity.id
_entity.type
_entity.pdbx_description
1 polymer ?
#
loop_
_entity_poly.entity_id
_entity_poly.type
_entity_poly.pdbx_seq_one_letter_code
_entity_poly.pdbx_strand_id
1 'polypeptide(L)'
;MELNRVSEKKMVELFGLATIPEIRDHITLITDHNENSWEIFSHALKDEYFLEDADRSIKKLFLEWIEWSNKYLQATKLLREFERQYSQLWKVEKLTLEPNKVDLFLQAADGELQGKLELLLEDKEEDEGLTTKWKNVEDAVGLLTKRERKKDRSNIPKTV
;
A
#
# COMPACT_ATOMS: atom_id res chain seq x y z
N MET A 1 -34.17 32.97 -3.23
CA MET A 1 -34.06 31.57 -2.77
C MET A 1 -33.15 31.61 -1.56
N GLU A 2 -33.70 31.47 -0.35
CA GLU A 2 -32.91 31.49 0.89
C GLU A 2 -32.27 30.11 1.06
N LEU A 3 -30.93 30.03 0.92
CA LEU A 3 -30.19 28.88 1.41
C LEU A 3 -30.22 28.94 2.94
N ASN A 4 -30.74 27.89 3.58
CA ASN A 4 -30.66 27.71 5.03
C ASN A 4 -29.20 27.95 5.48
N ARG A 5 -28.95 28.99 6.28
CA ARG A 5 -27.61 29.31 6.80
C ARG A 5 -27.21 28.23 7.81
N VAL A 6 -26.52 27.19 7.34
CA VAL A 6 -25.85 26.20 8.20
C VAL A 6 -24.62 26.87 8.81
N SER A 7 -24.43 26.76 10.13
CA SER A 7 -23.22 27.27 10.79
C SER A 7 -22.00 26.41 10.43
N GLU A 8 -20.81 27.01 10.38
CA GLU A 8 -19.57 26.27 10.06
C GLU A 8 -19.35 25.05 10.94
N LYS A 9 -19.56 25.21 12.25
CA LYS A 9 -19.55 24.10 13.21
C LYS A 9 -20.45 22.93 12.77
N LYS A 10 -21.67 23.24 12.33
CA LYS A 10 -22.63 22.23 11.89
C LYS A 10 -22.25 21.63 10.54
N MET A 11 -21.55 22.36 9.68
CA MET A 11 -20.99 21.81 8.44
C MET A 11 -19.87 20.81 8.73
N VAL A 12 -18.95 21.12 9.65
CA VAL A 12 -17.87 20.21 10.06
C VAL A 12 -18.44 18.94 10.71
N GLU A 13 -19.38 19.08 11.63
CA GLU A 13 -20.05 17.94 12.30
C GLU A 13 -20.77 17.02 11.30
N LEU A 14 -21.53 17.59 10.35
CA LEU A 14 -22.24 16.82 9.33
C LEU A 14 -21.27 16.11 8.38
N PHE A 15 -20.12 16.72 8.07
CA PHE A 15 -19.12 16.10 7.21
C PHE A 15 -18.52 14.84 7.87
N GLY A 16 -18.10 14.94 9.14
CA GLY A 16 -17.56 13.78 9.87
C GLY A 16 -18.54 12.61 9.96
N LEU A 17 -19.84 12.89 10.12
CA LEU A 17 -20.91 11.89 10.17
C LEU A 17 -21.21 11.25 8.81
N ALA A 18 -20.99 11.98 7.71
CA ALA A 18 -21.29 11.50 6.35
C ALA A 18 -20.14 10.68 5.74
N THR A 19 -19.00 10.56 6.42
CA THR A 19 -17.83 9.85 5.89
C THR A 19 -17.85 8.34 6.08
N ILE A 20 -17.25 7.65 5.11
CA ILE A 20 -17.12 6.19 5.11
C ILE A 20 -16.24 5.70 6.27
N PRO A 21 -16.49 4.50 6.84
CA PRO A 21 -15.80 4.00 8.02
C PRO A 21 -14.27 4.01 7.94
N GLU A 22 -13.71 3.81 6.75
CA GLU A 22 -12.28 3.62 6.49
C GLU A 22 -11.44 4.90 6.72
N ILE A 23 -12.06 6.08 6.60
CA ILE A 23 -11.39 7.39 6.81
C ILE A 23 -11.98 8.17 7.98
N ARG A 24 -13.01 7.62 8.64
CA ARG A 24 -13.76 8.28 9.72
C ARG A 24 -12.88 8.62 10.92
N ASP A 25 -12.02 7.69 11.34
CA ASP A 25 -11.19 7.89 12.53
C ASP A 25 -10.17 9.02 12.33
N HIS A 26 -9.66 9.17 11.11
CA HIS A 26 -8.75 10.26 10.76
C HIS A 26 -9.48 11.60 10.61
N ILE A 27 -10.67 11.61 10.01
CA ILE A 27 -11.49 12.82 9.91
C ILE A 27 -11.93 13.30 11.29
N THR A 28 -12.16 12.37 12.22
CA THR A 28 -12.44 12.69 13.62
C THR A 28 -11.24 13.39 14.26
N LEU A 29 -10.01 12.89 14.06
CA LEU A 29 -8.79 13.56 14.53
C LEU A 29 -8.64 14.99 13.97
N ILE A 30 -8.88 15.17 12.67
CA ILE A 30 -8.83 16.49 12.04
C ILE A 30 -9.91 17.40 12.63
N THR A 31 -11.11 16.86 12.84
CA THR A 31 -12.22 17.61 13.45
C THR A 31 -11.88 18.08 14.86
N ASP A 32 -11.31 17.21 15.69
CA ASP A 32 -10.96 17.50 17.08
C ASP A 32 -9.82 18.53 17.22
N HIS A 33 -8.94 18.63 16.22
CA HIS A 33 -7.86 19.62 16.18
C HIS A 33 -8.25 20.97 15.57
N ASN A 34 -9.41 21.06 14.94
CA ASN A 34 -9.88 22.27 14.29
C ASN A 34 -10.91 22.98 15.18
N GLU A 35 -10.74 24.29 15.40
CA GLU A 35 -11.58 25.12 16.29
C GLU A 35 -13.03 25.33 15.78
N ASN A 36 -13.65 24.35 15.12
CA ASN A 36 -14.94 24.43 14.43
C ASN A 36 -14.97 25.44 13.27
N SER A 37 -13.80 25.89 12.79
CA SER A 37 -13.68 26.70 11.58
C SER A 37 -13.73 25.81 10.35
N TRP A 38 -14.65 26.10 9.44
CA TRP A 38 -14.74 25.38 8.16
C TRP A 38 -13.49 25.63 7.30
N GLU A 39 -12.92 26.83 7.34
CA GLU A 39 -11.77 27.19 6.53
C GLU A 39 -10.52 26.39 6.92
N ILE A 40 -10.23 26.30 8.23
CA ILE A 40 -9.09 25.54 8.76
C ILE A 40 -9.30 24.03 8.54
N PHE A 41 -10.53 23.55 8.80
CA PHE A 41 -10.91 22.16 8.54
C PHE A 41 -10.76 21.79 7.07
N SER A 42 -11.23 22.65 6.16
CA SER A 42 -11.14 22.42 4.72
C SER A 42 -9.70 22.47 4.20
N HIS A 43 -8.83 23.30 4.78
CA HIS A 43 -7.41 23.30 4.44
C HIS A 43 -6.71 22.05 4.96
N ALA A 44 -6.93 21.65 6.20
CA ALA A 44 -6.37 20.41 6.74
C ALA A 44 -6.86 19.17 5.95
N LEU A 45 -8.14 19.15 5.58
CA LEU A 45 -8.68 18.12 4.69
C LEU A 45 -8.06 18.17 3.30
N LYS A 46 -7.78 19.37 2.76
CA LYS A 46 -7.15 19.47 1.45
C LYS A 46 -5.70 19.00 1.49
N ASP A 47 -4.94 19.43 2.48
CA ASP A 47 -3.57 19.00 2.69
C ASP A 47 -3.46 17.48 2.95
N GLU A 48 -4.47 16.87 3.59
CA GLU A 48 -4.48 15.43 3.86
C GLU A 48 -5.15 14.57 2.76
N TYR A 49 -6.14 15.09 2.02
CA TYR A 49 -7.00 14.31 1.12
C TYR A 49 -7.33 14.94 -0.25
N PHE A 50 -7.19 16.25 -0.49
CA PHE A 50 -7.40 16.82 -1.83
C PHE A 50 -6.08 17.01 -2.54
N LEU A 51 -5.93 16.24 -3.61
CA LEU A 51 -4.66 15.98 -4.22
C LEU A 51 -4.67 16.67 -5.58
N GLU A 52 -3.69 17.55 -5.81
CA GLU A 52 -3.42 18.18 -7.10
C GLU A 52 -3.17 17.08 -8.16
N ASP A 53 -3.47 17.32 -9.44
CA ASP A 53 -3.42 16.34 -10.56
C ASP A 53 -2.10 15.53 -10.68
N ALA A 54 -1.01 15.99 -10.05
CA ALA A 54 0.25 15.26 -9.93
C ALA A 54 0.09 13.91 -9.19
N ASP A 55 -0.90 13.77 -8.31
CA ASP A 55 -1.05 12.60 -7.45
C ASP A 55 -1.71 11.40 -8.09
N ARG A 56 -2.78 11.65 -8.86
CA ARG A 56 -3.43 10.59 -9.65
C ARG A 56 -2.42 9.93 -10.59
N SER A 57 -1.35 10.64 -10.93
CA SER A 57 -0.23 10.10 -11.70
C SER A 57 0.63 9.13 -10.88
N ILE A 58 0.84 9.32 -9.58
CA ILE A 58 1.74 8.49 -8.75
C ILE A 58 1.15 7.10 -8.49
N LYS A 59 -0.08 6.96 -7.96
CA LYS A 59 -0.71 5.62 -7.85
C LYS A 59 -0.89 4.93 -9.19
N LYS A 60 -1.19 5.69 -10.25
CA LYS A 60 -1.30 5.13 -11.59
C LYS A 60 0.05 4.56 -12.06
N LEU A 61 1.13 5.33 -11.91
CA LEU A 61 2.50 4.88 -12.23
C LEU A 61 2.93 3.68 -11.40
N PHE A 62 2.54 3.61 -10.12
CA PHE A 62 2.82 2.44 -9.27
C PHE A 62 2.14 1.17 -9.80
N LEU A 63 0.85 1.26 -10.14
CA LEU A 63 0.10 0.12 -10.67
C LEU A 63 0.57 -0.28 -12.08
N GLU A 64 0.86 0.69 -12.94
CA GLU A 64 1.48 0.45 -14.25
C GLU A 64 2.85 -0.21 -14.10
N TRP A 65 3.66 0.23 -13.12
CA TRP A 65 4.95 -0.39 -12.82
C TRP A 65 4.80 -1.84 -12.35
N ILE A 66 3.76 -2.18 -11.57
CA ILE A 66 3.46 -3.58 -11.20
C ILE A 66 3.13 -4.40 -12.44
N GLU A 67 2.24 -3.91 -13.29
CA GLU A 67 1.80 -4.62 -14.50
C GLU A 67 2.97 -4.83 -15.49
N TRP A 68 3.85 -3.83 -15.60
CA TRP A 68 4.99 -3.82 -16.53
C TRP A 68 6.30 -4.20 -15.85
N SER A 69 6.24 -4.66 -14.61
CA SER A 69 7.44 -4.97 -13.83
C SER A 69 8.28 -6.00 -14.59
N ASN A 70 9.60 -5.81 -14.57
CA ASN A 70 10.48 -6.74 -15.24
C ASN A 70 10.47 -8.08 -14.49
N LYS A 71 9.78 -9.07 -15.08
CA LYS A 71 9.61 -10.46 -14.61
C LYS A 71 10.91 -11.28 -14.57
N TYR A 72 12.05 -10.64 -14.34
CA TYR A 72 13.36 -11.30 -14.14
C TYR A 72 14.12 -10.69 -12.94
N LEU A 73 13.44 -9.89 -12.11
CA LEU A 73 14.04 -9.37 -10.89
C LEU A 73 14.20 -10.50 -9.86
N GLN A 74 15.40 -10.62 -9.28
CA GLN A 74 15.61 -11.43 -8.09
C GLN A 74 14.67 -10.97 -6.96
N ALA A 75 14.22 -11.91 -6.12
CA ALA A 75 13.26 -11.64 -5.05
C ALA A 75 13.65 -10.45 -4.17
N THR A 76 14.93 -10.31 -3.82
CA THR A 76 15.44 -9.17 -3.04
C THR A 76 15.35 -7.83 -3.76
N LYS A 77 15.61 -7.84 -5.06
CA LYS A 77 15.58 -6.63 -5.88
C LYS A 77 14.13 -6.19 -6.13
N LEU A 78 13.24 -7.16 -6.34
CA LEU A 78 11.80 -6.91 -6.43
C LEU A 78 11.27 -6.29 -5.13
N LEU A 79 11.58 -6.88 -3.96
CA LEU A 79 11.16 -6.36 -2.66
C LEU A 79 11.62 -4.92 -2.44
N ARG A 80 12.90 -4.64 -2.67
CA ARG A 80 13.46 -3.30 -2.53
C ARG A 80 12.81 -2.27 -3.46
N GLU A 81 12.57 -2.65 -4.72
CA GLU A 81 11.95 -1.76 -5.70
C GLU A 81 10.48 -1.50 -5.35
N PHE A 82 9.75 -2.55 -4.97
CA PHE A 82 8.36 -2.44 -4.52
C PHE A 82 8.24 -1.49 -3.33
N GLU A 83 9.04 -1.66 -2.28
CA GLU A 83 9.04 -0.75 -1.13
C GLU A 83 9.41 0.69 -1.50
N ARG A 84 10.35 0.85 -2.44
CA ARG A 84 10.74 2.17 -2.94
C ARG A 84 9.58 2.86 -3.67
N GLN A 85 8.82 2.14 -4.49
CA GLN A 85 7.66 2.71 -5.17
C GLN A 85 6.48 2.90 -4.20
N TYR A 86 6.20 1.90 -3.35
CA TYR A 86 5.14 1.97 -2.35
C TYR A 86 5.34 3.11 -1.36
N SER A 87 6.58 3.41 -0.97
CA SER A 87 6.88 4.55 -0.08
C SER A 87 6.64 5.91 -0.73
N GLN A 88 6.66 6.01 -2.06
CA GLN A 88 6.35 7.24 -2.81
C GLN A 88 4.84 7.52 -2.89
N LEU A 89 4.00 6.49 -2.71
CA LEU A 89 2.56 6.66 -2.64
C LEU A 89 2.15 7.59 -1.49
N TRP A 90 1.07 8.34 -1.69
CA TRP A 90 0.57 9.24 -0.65
C TRP A 90 -0.18 8.46 0.43
N LYS A 91 -0.43 9.12 1.57
CA LYS A 91 -1.01 8.47 2.75
C LYS A 91 -2.37 7.84 2.42
N VAL A 92 -3.23 8.54 1.68
CA VAL A 92 -4.55 8.00 1.28
C VAL A 92 -4.42 6.80 0.36
N GLU A 93 -3.47 6.83 -0.57
CA GLU A 93 -3.28 5.75 -1.54
C GLU A 93 -2.78 4.49 -0.84
N LYS A 94 -1.80 4.64 0.07
CA LYS A 94 -1.32 3.55 0.94
C LYS A 94 -2.46 2.95 1.74
N LEU A 95 -3.31 3.76 2.38
CA LEU A 95 -4.46 3.25 3.14
C LEU A 95 -5.40 2.41 2.27
N THR A 96 -5.63 2.82 1.02
CA THR A 96 -6.48 2.05 0.09
C THR A 96 -5.83 0.76 -0.44
N LEU A 97 -4.50 0.69 -0.45
CA LEU A 97 -3.74 -0.43 -1.02
C LEU A 97 -3.18 -1.37 0.04
N GLU A 98 -3.12 -0.95 1.30
CA GLU A 98 -2.56 -1.75 2.40
C GLU A 98 -3.22 -3.13 2.54
N PRO A 99 -4.56 -3.28 2.43
CA PRO A 99 -5.20 -4.60 2.49
C PRO A 99 -4.71 -5.53 1.37
N ASN A 100 -4.46 -5.00 0.17
CA ASN A 100 -4.06 -5.78 -1.01
C ASN A 100 -2.54 -5.76 -1.24
N LYS A 101 -1.75 -5.27 -0.30
CA LYS A 101 -0.33 -5.01 -0.52
C LYS A 101 0.46 -6.28 -0.86
N VAL A 102 0.12 -7.40 -0.22
CA VAL A 102 0.76 -8.69 -0.49
C VAL A 102 0.41 -9.19 -1.88
N ASP A 103 -0.86 -9.10 -2.28
CA ASP A 103 -1.33 -9.47 -3.61
C ASP A 103 -0.65 -8.62 -4.70
N LEU A 104 -0.58 -7.30 -4.51
CA LEU A 104 0.11 -6.39 -5.42
C LEU A 104 1.61 -6.73 -5.58
N PHE A 105 2.26 -7.19 -4.50
CA PHE A 105 3.64 -7.64 -4.57
C PHE A 105 3.79 -8.94 -5.37
N LEU A 106 2.85 -9.89 -5.21
CA LEU A 106 2.81 -11.14 -5.97
C LEU A 106 2.57 -10.89 -7.46
N GLN A 107 1.68 -9.97 -7.81
CA GLN A 107 1.44 -9.55 -9.20
C GLN A 107 2.69 -8.98 -9.86
N ALA A 108 3.53 -8.28 -9.09
CA ALA A 108 4.79 -7.73 -9.58
C ALA A 108 5.90 -8.79 -9.76
N ALA A 109 5.72 -10.00 -9.24
CA ALA A 109 6.68 -11.08 -9.39
C ALA A 109 6.52 -11.80 -10.74
N ASP A 110 7.59 -12.45 -11.19
CA ASP A 110 7.50 -13.36 -12.32
C ASP A 110 6.77 -14.65 -11.95
N GLY A 111 6.23 -15.39 -12.92
CA GLY A 111 5.40 -16.56 -12.63
C GLY A 111 6.11 -17.66 -11.84
N GLU A 112 7.44 -17.80 -11.96
CA GLU A 112 8.20 -18.80 -11.19
C GLU A 112 8.41 -18.33 -9.73
N LEU A 113 8.75 -17.06 -9.55
CA LEU A 113 8.93 -16.43 -8.26
C LEU A 113 7.60 -16.30 -7.51
N GLN A 114 6.54 -15.90 -8.21
CA GLN A 114 5.18 -15.80 -7.69
C GLN A 114 4.73 -17.13 -7.11
N GLY A 115 4.79 -18.24 -7.88
CA GLY A 115 4.38 -19.55 -7.38
C GLY A 115 5.20 -20.02 -6.17
N LYS A 116 6.50 -19.67 -6.09
CA LYS A 116 7.31 -19.97 -4.89
C LYS A 116 6.91 -19.15 -3.69
N LEU A 117 6.53 -17.88 -3.89
CA LEU A 117 6.10 -16.98 -2.83
C LEU A 117 4.71 -17.36 -2.32
N GLU A 118 3.76 -17.64 -3.21
CA GLU A 118 2.41 -18.11 -2.86
C GLU A 118 2.48 -19.34 -1.93
N LEU A 119 3.32 -20.33 -2.25
CA LEU A 119 3.52 -21.51 -1.41
C LEU A 119 4.13 -21.21 -0.03
N LEU A 120 4.92 -20.13 0.10
CA LEU A 120 5.52 -19.73 1.37
C LEU A 120 4.59 -18.83 2.19
N LEU A 121 3.64 -18.19 1.53
CA LEU A 121 2.71 -17.21 2.09
C LEU A 121 1.30 -17.79 2.29
N GLU A 122 1.05 -19.04 1.88
CA GLU A 122 -0.21 -19.74 2.11
C GLU A 122 -0.51 -19.80 3.62
N ASP A 123 -1.61 -19.17 4.01
CA ASP A 123 -2.12 -19.17 5.37
C ASP A 123 -3.57 -19.66 5.36
N LYS A 124 -3.79 -20.84 5.95
CA LYS A 124 -5.10 -21.52 5.95
C LYS A 124 -6.09 -20.92 6.94
N GLU A 125 -5.62 -20.04 7.83
CA GLU A 125 -6.47 -19.36 8.81
C GLU A 125 -7.00 -18.01 8.29
N GLU A 126 -6.41 -17.45 7.23
CA GLU A 126 -6.86 -16.19 6.62
C GLU A 126 -7.91 -16.44 5.52
N ASP A 127 -8.90 -15.53 5.43
CA ASP A 127 -10.05 -15.66 4.50
C ASP A 127 -9.62 -15.74 3.03
N GLU A 128 -8.50 -15.09 2.68
CA GLU A 128 -7.94 -15.05 1.32
C GLU A 128 -6.98 -16.22 1.03
N GLY A 129 -6.67 -17.06 2.03
CA GLY A 129 -5.74 -18.19 1.91
C GLY A 129 -4.26 -17.80 1.82
N LEU A 130 -3.95 -16.50 1.80
CA LEU A 130 -2.61 -15.92 1.87
C LEU A 130 -2.50 -15.01 3.07
N THR A 131 -1.30 -14.93 3.64
CA THR A 131 -1.00 -13.96 4.71
C THR A 131 -1.15 -12.52 4.22
N THR A 132 -1.86 -11.70 4.97
CA THR A 132 -1.96 -10.24 4.81
C THR A 132 -0.77 -9.50 5.46
N LYS A 133 0.01 -10.19 6.32
CA LYS A 133 1.15 -9.62 7.05
C LYS A 133 2.37 -9.44 6.14
N TRP A 134 2.77 -8.18 5.92
CA TRP A 134 3.97 -7.83 5.13
C TRP A 134 5.26 -8.48 5.64
N LYS A 135 5.40 -8.65 6.97
CA LYS A 135 6.59 -9.28 7.56
C LYS A 135 6.84 -10.70 7.03
N ASN A 136 5.78 -11.45 6.74
CA ASN A 136 5.91 -12.80 6.20
C ASN A 136 6.47 -12.77 4.77
N VAL A 137 6.17 -11.73 3.99
CA VAL A 137 6.74 -11.48 2.65
C VAL A 137 8.25 -11.25 2.76
N GLU A 138 8.68 -10.37 3.67
CA GLU A 138 10.10 -10.10 3.93
C GLU A 138 10.87 -11.37 4.31
N ASP A 139 10.30 -12.17 5.21
CA ASP A 139 10.89 -13.43 5.66
C ASP A 139 10.96 -14.46 4.51
N ALA A 140 9.89 -14.61 3.71
CA ALA A 140 9.85 -15.50 2.55
C ALA A 140 10.91 -15.13 1.49
N VAL A 141 11.03 -13.85 1.15
CA VAL A 141 12.08 -13.35 0.24
C VAL A 141 13.48 -13.64 0.82
N GLY A 142 13.66 -13.45 2.13
CA GLY A 142 14.90 -13.78 2.83
C GLY A 142 15.27 -15.28 2.73
N LEU A 143 14.28 -16.17 2.81
CA LEU A 143 14.48 -17.61 2.63
C LEU A 143 14.88 -17.97 1.18
N LEU A 144 14.23 -17.38 0.18
CA LEU A 144 14.55 -17.61 -1.23
C LEU A 144 15.99 -17.20 -1.55
N THR A 145 16.41 -16.03 -1.06
CA THR A 145 17.78 -15.51 -1.23
C THR A 145 18.84 -16.45 -0.64
N LYS A 146 18.56 -17.03 0.54
CA LYS A 146 19.46 -18.02 1.18
C LYS A 146 19.56 -19.31 0.36
N ARG A 147 18.46 -19.74 -0.29
CA ARG A 147 18.44 -20.92 -1.16
C ARG A 147 19.24 -20.69 -2.44
N GLU A 148 19.12 -19.52 -3.07
CA GLU A 148 19.91 -19.15 -4.26
C GLU A 148 21.42 -19.21 -3.99
N ARG A 149 21.89 -18.59 -2.90
CA ARG A 149 23.31 -18.62 -2.52
C ARG A 149 23.86 -20.02 -2.28
N LYS A 150 23.05 -20.93 -1.73
CA LYS A 150 23.46 -22.34 -1.54
C LYS A 150 23.57 -23.07 -2.88
N LYS A 151 22.65 -22.80 -3.81
CA LYS A 151 22.62 -23.40 -5.15
C LYS A 151 23.83 -22.97 -5.99
N ASP A 152 24.19 -21.69 -5.95
CA ASP A 152 25.37 -21.18 -6.65
C ASP A 152 26.66 -21.83 -6.15
N ARG A 153 26.78 -22.04 -4.83
CA ARG A 153 27.95 -22.70 -4.23
C ARG A 153 28.05 -24.19 -4.58
N SER A 154 26.94 -24.88 -4.81
CA SER A 154 26.92 -26.28 -5.25
C SER A 154 27.18 -26.47 -6.75
N ASN A 155 26.99 -25.42 -7.56
CA ASN A 155 27.19 -25.46 -9.01
C ASN A 155 28.64 -25.22 -9.44
N ILE A 156 29.53 -24.86 -8.51
CA ILE A 156 30.96 -24.74 -8.77
C ILE A 156 31.56 -26.16 -8.79
N PRO A 157 32.09 -26.65 -9.93
CA PRO A 157 32.76 -27.96 -9.97
C PRO A 157 33.92 -27.93 -8.99
N LYS A 158 33.99 -28.91 -8.09
CA LYS A 158 35.18 -29.08 -7.24
C LYS A 158 36.35 -29.44 -8.16
N THR A 159 37.32 -28.54 -8.30
CA THR A 159 38.58 -28.84 -8.97
C THR A 159 39.27 -29.96 -8.20
N VAL A 160 39.51 -31.09 -8.88
CA VAL A 160 40.30 -32.23 -8.38
C VAL A 160 41.78 -31.90 -8.47
#